data_AF-A0A176EGE4-F1
#
_entry.id   AF-A0A176EGE4-F1
#
_cell.length_a   1.000
_cell.length_b   1.000
_cell.length_c   1.000
_cell.angle_alpha   90.00
_cell.angle_beta   90.00
_cell.angle_gamma   90.00
#
_symmetry.space_group_name_H-M   'P 1'
#
loop_
_entity.id
_entity.type
_entity.pdbx_description
1 polymer ?
#
loop_
_entity_poly.entity_id
_entity_poly.type
_entity_poly.pdbx_seq_one_letter_code
_entity_poly.pdbx_strand_id
1 'polypeptide(L)'
;MYPLVRRSFLLWAALRALCFAIMSVALFPVALTSPTLGGEFRADIGEIALSIAIGSTGPFLAAYIENRPRFARIRYWLRTLFIVGVVGAIATALAPLWPGFDLVHDLLLLTMILGMTAGLTAAVRSGSRFAQYQAVGYAPLIILGLLVLAYELSTGAPVPYWPVAALLAVLVDFMVTAGGVINGYLTVKRERDEAWADVSEARIAVATDPLTEIANRRGLALRFRDPAHPRPAALAVIDCDHFKRINDMFGHDTGDEVLIAVAEGLKQENVFPARQGGEEFVVLIYGEDYQRLAETVRRQITLSVLEKVPEVPFPVTASAGLTEVRSNDTLDSAVKRGDEALYAAKDAGRDQLLLWQDGKHSQPRLVHGV
;
A
#
# COMPACT_ATOMS: atom_id res chain seq x y z
N MET A 1 5.65 2.21 -11.08
CA MET A 1 4.95 3.08 -10.11
C MET A 1 4.09 4.08 -10.87
N TYR A 2 2.83 3.74 -11.17
CA TYR A 2 1.87 4.67 -11.76
C TYR A 2 1.63 5.77 -10.74
N PRO A 3 2.05 7.02 -10.98
CA PRO A 3 1.73 8.10 -10.06
C PRO A 3 0.22 8.25 -10.16
N LEU A 4 -0.48 7.74 -9.15
CA LEU A 4 -1.86 8.08 -8.85
C LEU A 4 -2.00 9.56 -9.16
N VAL A 5 -2.72 9.86 -10.24
CA VAL A 5 -3.25 11.17 -10.56
C VAL A 5 -2.25 12.29 -10.24
N ARG A 6 -1.25 12.46 -11.12
CA ARG A 6 -0.24 13.54 -10.99
C ARG A 6 -0.94 14.84 -10.59
N ARG A 7 -0.37 15.63 -9.67
CA ARG A 7 -0.93 16.94 -9.28
C ARG A 7 -1.36 17.77 -10.50
N SER A 8 -0.58 17.71 -11.58
CA SER A 8 -0.93 18.34 -12.87
C SER A 8 -2.24 17.84 -13.48
N PHE A 9 -2.55 16.55 -13.42
CA PHE A 9 -3.82 16.01 -13.90
C PHE A 9 -5.00 16.62 -13.14
N LEU A 10 -4.96 16.66 -11.81
CA LEU A 10 -6.05 17.24 -11.00
C LEU A 10 -6.25 18.73 -11.32
N LEU A 11 -5.15 19.48 -11.48
CA LEU A 11 -5.22 20.90 -11.82
C LEU A 11 -5.91 21.12 -13.17
N TRP A 12 -5.52 20.36 -14.20
CA TRP A 12 -6.15 20.49 -15.52
C TRP A 12 -7.58 19.97 -15.55
N ALA A 13 -7.90 18.91 -14.82
CA ALA A 13 -9.26 18.39 -14.68
C ALA A 13 -10.17 19.41 -13.97
N ALA A 14 -9.69 20.03 -12.90
CA ALA A 14 -10.41 21.05 -12.15
C ALA A 14 -10.63 22.31 -12.99
N LEU A 15 -9.61 22.77 -13.72
CA LEU A 15 -9.73 23.91 -14.64
C LEU A 15 -10.81 23.64 -15.70
N ARG A 16 -10.78 22.47 -16.35
CA ARG A 16 -11.81 22.07 -17.33
C ARG A 16 -13.21 22.07 -16.72
N ALA A 17 -13.37 21.43 -15.56
CA ALA A 17 -14.65 21.36 -14.87
C ALA A 17 -15.19 22.75 -14.52
N LEU A 18 -14.32 23.65 -14.05
CA LEU A 18 -14.66 25.04 -13.78
C LEU A 18 -15.10 25.77 -15.06
N CYS A 19 -14.35 25.63 -16.16
CA CYS A 19 -14.69 26.26 -17.43
C CYS A 19 -16.03 25.74 -17.98
N PHE A 20 -16.29 24.43 -17.95
CA PHE A 20 -17.58 23.87 -18.37
C PHE A 20 -18.73 24.30 -17.46
N ALA A 21 -18.50 24.46 -16.15
CA ALA A 21 -19.49 25.00 -15.24
C ALA A 21 -19.83 26.47 -15.55
N ILE A 22 -18.80 27.31 -15.80
CA ILE A 22 -18.99 28.71 -16.22
C ILE A 22 -19.77 28.77 -17.53
N MET A 23 -19.37 27.98 -18.53
CA MET A 23 -20.07 27.89 -19.82
C MET A 23 -21.54 27.49 -19.64
N SER A 24 -21.82 26.48 -18.83
CA SER A 24 -23.19 26.01 -18.57
C SER A 24 -24.05 27.11 -17.94
N VAL A 25 -23.56 27.80 -16.91
CA VAL A 25 -24.29 28.90 -16.25
C VAL A 25 -24.49 30.10 -17.17
N ALA A 26 -23.47 30.42 -17.98
CA ALA A 26 -23.48 31.54 -18.91
C ALA A 26 -24.55 31.34 -20.00
N LEU A 27 -24.53 30.17 -20.66
CA LEU A 27 -25.38 29.84 -21.80
C LEU A 27 -26.79 29.36 -21.39
N PHE A 28 -26.97 28.85 -20.17
CA PHE A 28 -28.25 28.36 -19.66
C PHE A 28 -28.56 28.96 -18.27
N PRO A 29 -29.01 30.23 -18.19
CA PRO A 29 -29.42 30.80 -16.92
C PRO A 29 -30.51 29.97 -16.25
N VAL A 30 -30.25 29.52 -15.02
CA VAL A 30 -31.33 29.26 -14.06
C VAL A 30 -31.99 30.62 -13.77
N ALA A 31 -33.30 30.65 -13.54
CA ALA A 31 -34.13 31.85 -13.34
C ALA A 31 -33.79 32.72 -12.10
N LEU A 32 -32.53 32.70 -11.63
CA LEU A 32 -31.94 33.66 -10.71
C LEU A 32 -31.41 34.85 -11.52
N THR A 33 -32.32 35.63 -12.08
CA THR A 33 -32.00 36.81 -12.87
C THR A 33 -31.43 37.92 -11.98
N SER A 34 -30.10 38.07 -11.97
CA SER A 34 -29.53 39.40 -11.73
C SER A 34 -29.76 40.24 -12.98
N PRO A 35 -30.39 41.44 -12.89
CA PRO A 35 -30.61 42.33 -14.04
C PRO A 35 -29.32 42.93 -14.64
N THR A 36 -28.15 42.59 -14.10
CA THR A 36 -26.92 43.38 -14.28
C THR A 36 -26.05 43.00 -15.47
N LEU A 37 -26.28 41.86 -16.13
CA LEU A 37 -25.47 41.41 -17.26
C LEU A 37 -26.36 41.19 -18.50
N GLY A 38 -26.10 41.95 -19.58
CA GLY A 38 -26.82 41.83 -20.85
C GLY A 38 -26.64 40.46 -21.52
N GLY A 39 -27.59 40.08 -22.39
CA GLY A 39 -27.61 38.76 -23.03
C GLY A 39 -26.37 38.44 -23.87
N GLU A 40 -25.85 39.41 -24.63
CA GLU A 40 -24.65 39.25 -25.47
C GLU A 40 -23.39 39.04 -24.63
N PHE A 41 -23.15 39.90 -23.65
CA PHE A 41 -22.00 39.78 -22.73
C PHE A 41 -21.94 38.43 -22.00
N ARG A 42 -23.10 37.83 -21.74
CA ARG A 42 -23.18 36.51 -21.12
C ARG A 42 -22.80 35.39 -22.09
N ALA A 43 -23.19 35.49 -23.35
CA ALA A 43 -22.79 34.54 -24.39
C ALA A 43 -21.27 34.54 -24.57
N ASP A 44 -20.66 35.73 -24.64
CA ASP A 44 -19.21 35.91 -24.74
C ASP A 44 -18.45 35.22 -23.60
N ILE A 45 -18.92 35.37 -22.35
CA ILE A 45 -18.33 34.67 -21.19
C ILE A 45 -18.38 33.15 -21.38
N GLY A 46 -19.51 32.63 -21.89
CA GLY A 46 -19.68 31.20 -22.14
C GLY A 46 -18.70 30.67 -23.18
N GLU A 47 -18.53 31.39 -24.28
CA GLU A 47 -17.64 31.03 -25.38
C GLU A 47 -16.15 31.16 -25.02
N ILE A 48 -15.78 32.19 -24.25
CA ILE A 48 -14.44 32.33 -23.67
C ILE A 48 -14.13 31.14 -22.76
N ALA A 49 -15.08 30.79 -21.87
CA ALA A 49 -14.91 29.65 -20.97
C ALA A 49 -14.77 28.33 -21.75
N LEU A 50 -15.56 28.12 -22.80
CA LEU A 50 -15.45 26.96 -23.68
C LEU A 50 -14.09 26.92 -24.38
N SER A 51 -13.59 28.04 -24.91
CA SER A 51 -12.29 28.13 -25.57
C SER A 51 -11.14 27.74 -24.65
N ILE A 52 -11.17 28.19 -23.39
CA ILE A 52 -10.21 27.80 -22.35
C ILE A 52 -10.35 26.30 -22.02
N ALA A 53 -11.58 25.78 -21.91
CA ALA A 53 -11.83 24.34 -21.69
C ALA A 53 -11.22 23.48 -22.81
N ILE A 54 -11.45 23.85 -24.07
CA ILE A 54 -10.89 23.18 -25.25
C ILE A 54 -9.36 23.26 -25.23
N GLY A 55 -8.77 24.44 -24.99
CA GLY A 55 -7.33 24.60 -24.89
C GLY A 55 -6.70 23.75 -23.78
N SER A 56 -7.34 23.67 -22.62
CA SER A 56 -6.85 22.89 -21.47
C SER A 56 -6.89 21.37 -21.69
N THR A 57 -7.61 20.89 -22.71
CA THR A 57 -7.63 19.48 -23.15
C THR A 57 -6.24 18.92 -23.44
N GLY A 58 -5.37 19.74 -24.03
CA GLY A 58 -4.05 19.31 -24.45
C GLY A 58 -3.15 18.97 -23.26
N PRO A 59 -2.92 19.92 -22.34
CA PRO A 59 -2.22 19.65 -21.09
C PRO A 59 -2.87 18.57 -20.22
N PHE A 60 -4.21 18.50 -20.20
CA PHE A 60 -4.95 17.44 -19.52
C PHE A 60 -4.57 16.06 -20.09
N LEU A 61 -4.69 15.87 -21.40
CA LEU A 61 -4.33 14.62 -22.07
C LEU A 61 -2.83 14.30 -21.88
N ALA A 62 -1.96 15.32 -21.93
CA ALA A 62 -0.54 15.16 -21.66
C ALA A 62 -0.24 14.72 -20.22
N ALA A 63 -1.07 15.11 -19.25
CA ALA A 63 -0.97 14.65 -17.86
C ALA A 63 -1.57 13.25 -17.65
N TYR A 64 -2.54 12.87 -18.48
CA TYR A 64 -3.26 11.60 -18.42
C TYR A 64 -2.51 10.44 -19.09
N ILE A 65 -1.82 10.69 -20.22
CA ILE A 65 -1.00 9.67 -20.91
C ILE A 65 0.15 9.18 -20.02
N GLU A 66 0.49 7.88 -20.12
CA GLU A 66 1.54 7.27 -19.29
C GLU A 66 2.89 8.00 -19.43
N ASN A 67 3.62 8.09 -18.32
CA ASN A 67 4.95 8.73 -18.29
C ASN A 67 6.07 7.81 -18.78
N ARG A 68 5.99 7.39 -20.04
CA ARG A 68 7.06 6.62 -20.69
C ARG A 68 7.85 7.51 -21.65
N PRO A 69 9.17 7.30 -21.82
CA PRO A 69 10.01 8.08 -22.73
C PRO A 69 9.46 8.14 -24.16
N ARG A 70 8.89 7.04 -24.66
CA ARG A 70 8.26 6.96 -25.99
C ARG A 70 7.15 7.98 -26.23
N PHE A 71 6.47 8.45 -25.17
CA PHE A 71 5.38 9.42 -25.26
C PHE A 71 5.81 10.87 -24.97
N ALA A 72 7.10 11.14 -24.71
CA ALA A 72 7.57 12.46 -24.28
C ALA A 72 7.27 13.55 -25.32
N ARG A 73 7.54 13.29 -26.60
CA ARG A 73 7.28 14.25 -27.70
C ARG A 73 5.79 14.55 -27.84
N ILE A 74 4.94 13.52 -27.81
CA ILE A 74 3.48 13.68 -27.90
C ILE A 74 2.96 14.56 -26.76
N ARG A 75 3.41 14.31 -25.53
CA ARG A 75 2.98 15.11 -24.37
C ARG A 75 3.46 16.55 -24.41
N TYR A 76 4.67 16.80 -24.91
CA TYR A 76 5.16 18.17 -25.11
C TYR A 76 4.27 18.91 -26.10
N TRP A 77 4.01 18.31 -27.25
CA TRP A 77 3.17 18.90 -28.29
C TRP A 77 1.72 19.10 -27.85
N LEU A 78 1.14 18.16 -27.11
CA LEU A 78 -0.19 18.33 -26.53
C LEU A 78 -0.25 19.52 -25.55
N ARG A 79 0.82 19.81 -24.81
CA ARG A 79 0.84 20.98 -23.92
C ARG A 79 0.87 22.30 -24.69
N THR A 80 1.54 22.36 -25.84
CA THR A 80 1.59 23.60 -26.63
C THR A 80 0.24 23.98 -27.19
N LEU A 81 -0.70 23.03 -27.32
CA LEU A 81 -2.08 23.30 -27.75
C LEU A 81 -2.83 24.24 -26.80
N PHE A 82 -2.43 24.34 -25.53
CA PHE A 82 -3.04 25.30 -24.59
C PHE A 82 -2.92 26.74 -25.05
N ILE A 83 -1.79 27.10 -25.66
CA ILE A 83 -1.55 28.46 -26.17
C ILE A 83 -2.57 28.81 -27.24
N VAL A 84 -2.88 27.88 -28.15
CA VAL A 84 -3.85 28.07 -29.22
C VAL A 84 -5.25 28.32 -28.64
N GLY A 85 -5.66 27.56 -27.63
CA GLY A 85 -6.95 27.78 -26.97
C GLY A 85 -7.05 29.10 -26.21
N VAL A 86 -5.96 29.56 -25.57
CA VAL A 86 -5.92 30.89 -24.94
C VAL A 86 -6.02 32.00 -25.98
N VAL A 87 -5.32 31.89 -27.11
CA VAL A 87 -5.42 32.85 -28.22
C VAL A 87 -6.83 32.84 -28.82
N GLY A 88 -7.46 31.67 -28.94
CA GLY A 88 -8.85 31.54 -29.38
C GLY A 88 -9.83 32.24 -28.44
N ALA A 89 -9.65 32.10 -27.13
CA ALA A 89 -10.46 32.79 -26.13
C ALA A 89 -10.30 34.32 -26.20
N ILE A 90 -9.09 34.81 -26.48
CA ILE A 90 -8.82 36.24 -26.70
C ILE A 90 -9.49 36.72 -27.99
N ALA A 91 -9.44 35.93 -29.07
CA ALA A 91 -10.12 36.26 -30.33
C ALA A 91 -11.64 36.42 -30.11
N THR A 92 -12.28 35.48 -29.40
CA THR A 92 -13.70 35.58 -29.01
C THR A 92 -13.98 36.85 -28.20
N ALA A 93 -13.16 37.15 -27.19
CA ALA A 93 -13.35 38.34 -26.36
C ALA A 93 -13.24 39.66 -27.14
N LEU A 94 -12.51 39.66 -28.27
CA LEU A 94 -12.30 40.84 -29.11
C LEU A 94 -13.20 40.84 -30.35
N ALA A 95 -14.02 39.81 -30.57
CA ALA A 95 -14.93 39.69 -31.71
C ALA A 95 -15.81 40.93 -31.95
N PRO A 96 -16.38 41.59 -30.91
CA PRO A 96 -17.17 42.81 -31.10
C PRO A 96 -16.40 43.99 -31.71
N LEU A 97 -15.06 44.00 -31.63
CA LEU A 97 -14.23 45.09 -32.14
C LEU A 97 -13.97 44.98 -33.64
N TRP A 98 -13.91 43.76 -34.17
CA TRP A 98 -13.64 43.50 -35.58
C TRP A 98 -14.18 42.13 -36.01
N PRO A 99 -15.09 42.08 -37.00
CA PRO A 99 -15.71 40.82 -37.45
C PRO A 99 -14.72 39.75 -37.94
N GLY A 100 -13.50 40.12 -38.32
CA GLY A 100 -12.49 39.14 -38.73
C GLY A 100 -11.96 38.26 -37.58
N PHE A 101 -12.23 38.61 -36.32
CA PHE A 101 -11.87 37.78 -35.17
C PHE A 101 -12.68 36.47 -35.10
N ASP A 102 -13.89 36.43 -35.65
CA ASP A 102 -14.70 35.20 -35.73
C ASP A 102 -14.01 34.17 -36.63
N LEU A 103 -13.53 34.61 -37.81
CA LEU A 103 -12.73 33.76 -38.70
C LEU A 103 -11.44 33.28 -38.04
N VAL A 104 -10.79 34.14 -37.23
CA VAL A 104 -9.59 33.75 -36.48
C VAL A 104 -9.93 32.69 -35.43
N HIS A 105 -11.03 32.84 -34.70
CA HIS A 105 -11.52 31.86 -33.75
C HIS A 105 -11.75 30.50 -34.41
N ASP A 106 -12.48 30.48 -35.53
CA ASP A 106 -12.81 29.26 -36.29
C ASP A 106 -11.56 28.50 -36.77
N LEU A 107 -10.56 29.23 -37.30
CA LEU A 107 -9.30 28.65 -37.75
C LEU A 107 -8.49 28.08 -36.57
N LEU A 108 -8.50 28.73 -35.41
CA LEU A 108 -7.84 28.25 -34.20
C LEU A 108 -8.55 27.02 -33.63
N LEU A 109 -9.89 26.99 -33.67
CA LEU A 109 -10.69 25.84 -33.27
C LEU A 109 -10.43 24.63 -34.18
N LEU A 110 -10.38 24.82 -35.50
CA LEU A 110 -10.00 23.77 -36.45
C LEU A 110 -8.59 23.24 -36.17
N THR A 111 -7.64 24.14 -35.92
CA THR A 111 -6.26 23.76 -35.55
C THR A 111 -6.23 22.95 -34.26
N MET A 112 -7.07 23.31 -33.28
CA MET A 112 -7.23 22.55 -32.04
C MET A 112 -7.80 21.17 -32.28
N ILE A 113 -8.88 21.05 -33.06
CA ILE A 113 -9.50 19.77 -33.37
C ILE A 113 -8.46 18.87 -34.03
N LEU A 114 -7.87 19.29 -35.15
CA LEU A 114 -6.85 18.52 -35.88
C LEU A 114 -5.66 18.15 -34.98
N GLY A 115 -5.22 19.07 -34.13
CA GLY A 115 -4.21 18.85 -33.12
C GLY A 115 -4.58 17.72 -32.16
N MET A 116 -5.73 17.82 -31.51
CA MET A 116 -6.20 16.80 -30.57
C MET A 116 -6.34 15.44 -31.25
N THR A 117 -6.93 15.37 -32.45
CA THR A 117 -7.12 14.10 -33.17
C THR A 117 -5.78 13.46 -33.51
N ALA A 118 -4.80 14.23 -33.99
CA ALA A 118 -3.48 13.70 -34.32
C ALA A 118 -2.71 13.22 -33.07
N GLY A 119 -2.72 14.00 -31.99
CA GLY A 119 -2.06 13.62 -30.74
C GLY A 119 -2.67 12.38 -30.10
N LEU A 120 -3.99 12.29 -30.11
CA LEU A 120 -4.74 11.15 -29.59
C LEU A 120 -4.53 9.90 -30.44
N THR A 121 -4.57 10.04 -31.76
CA THR A 121 -4.26 8.94 -32.70
C THR A 121 -2.83 8.43 -32.49
N ALA A 122 -1.86 9.33 -32.35
CA ALA A 122 -0.47 8.96 -32.07
C ALA A 122 -0.34 8.23 -30.72
N ALA A 123 -1.04 8.69 -29.68
CA ALA A 123 -1.01 8.07 -28.36
C ALA A 123 -1.66 6.66 -28.35
N VAL A 124 -2.79 6.50 -29.03
CA VAL A 124 -3.49 5.21 -29.19
C VAL A 124 -2.63 4.24 -29.99
N ARG A 125 -2.09 4.65 -31.15
CA ARG A 125 -1.20 3.81 -31.98
C ARG A 125 0.07 3.40 -31.24
N SER A 126 0.55 4.26 -30.35
CA SER A 126 1.71 3.98 -29.50
C SER A 126 1.38 3.06 -28.31
N GLY A 127 0.15 2.55 -28.21
CA GLY A 127 -0.28 1.56 -27.23
C GLY A 127 -0.52 2.12 -25.82
N SER A 128 -0.96 3.38 -25.71
CA SER A 128 -1.43 3.95 -24.44
C SER A 128 -2.82 3.43 -24.12
N ARG A 129 -3.01 2.81 -22.95
CA ARG A 129 -4.34 2.30 -22.54
C ARG A 129 -5.25 3.46 -22.17
N PHE A 130 -4.70 4.47 -21.51
CA PHE A 130 -5.45 5.67 -21.12
C PHE A 130 -5.91 6.50 -22.32
N ALA A 131 -5.10 6.60 -23.39
CA ALA A 131 -5.50 7.31 -24.61
C ALA A 131 -6.73 6.70 -25.30
N GLN A 132 -6.96 5.38 -25.18
CA GLN A 132 -8.12 4.73 -25.77
C GLN A 132 -9.43 5.20 -25.15
N TYR A 133 -9.47 5.34 -23.82
CA TYR A 133 -10.64 5.93 -23.13
C TYR A 133 -10.88 7.35 -23.62
N GLN A 134 -9.82 8.16 -23.73
CA GLN A 134 -9.99 9.54 -24.15
C GLN A 134 -10.43 9.68 -25.61
N ALA A 135 -10.04 8.75 -26.49
CA ALA A 135 -10.52 8.69 -27.86
C ALA A 135 -12.04 8.50 -27.94
N VAL A 136 -12.60 7.65 -27.07
CA VAL A 136 -14.05 7.45 -26.98
C VAL A 136 -14.73 8.66 -26.36
N GLY A 137 -14.17 9.21 -25.28
CA GLY A 137 -14.75 10.35 -24.56
C GLY A 137 -14.80 11.64 -25.39
N TYR A 138 -13.76 11.91 -26.19
CA TYR A 138 -13.70 13.12 -27.03
C TYR A 138 -14.35 12.97 -28.40
N ALA A 139 -14.70 11.77 -28.85
CA ALA A 139 -15.31 11.59 -30.16
C ALA A 139 -16.58 12.45 -30.36
N PRO A 140 -17.55 12.51 -29.43
CA PRO A 140 -18.72 13.37 -29.57
C PRO A 140 -18.37 14.86 -29.67
N LEU A 141 -17.40 15.34 -28.89
CA LEU A 141 -16.95 16.74 -28.91
C LEU A 141 -16.26 17.10 -30.22
N ILE A 142 -15.41 16.21 -30.73
CA ILE A 142 -14.73 16.41 -32.02
C ILE A 142 -15.74 16.41 -33.17
N ILE A 143 -16.68 15.47 -33.18
CA ILE A 143 -17.74 15.39 -34.20
C ILE A 143 -18.60 16.66 -34.16
N LEU A 144 -19.04 17.06 -32.97
CA LEU A 144 -19.83 18.29 -32.81
C LEU A 144 -19.06 19.52 -33.29
N GLY A 145 -17.80 19.69 -32.89
CA GLY A 145 -16.98 20.82 -33.30
C GLY A 145 -16.79 20.90 -34.82
N LEU A 146 -16.59 19.76 -35.49
CA LEU A 146 -16.51 19.69 -36.95
C LEU A 146 -17.85 20.03 -37.63
N LEU A 147 -18.97 19.59 -37.06
CA LEU A 147 -20.30 19.91 -37.59
C LEU A 147 -20.65 21.39 -37.43
N VAL A 148 -20.35 21.98 -36.27
CA VAL A 148 -20.54 23.41 -36.01
C VAL A 148 -19.73 24.25 -36.98
N LEU A 149 -18.43 23.96 -37.09
CA LEU A 149 -17.54 24.65 -38.00
C LEU A 149 -17.98 24.53 -39.48
N ALA A 150 -18.41 23.35 -39.92
CA ALA A 150 -18.88 23.15 -41.29
C ALA A 150 -20.17 23.96 -41.59
N TYR A 151 -21.07 24.07 -40.61
CA TYR A 151 -22.29 24.86 -40.75
C TYR A 151 -22.00 26.36 -40.76
N GLU A 152 -21.19 26.85 -39.83
CA GLU A 152 -20.85 28.27 -39.71
C GLU A 152 -20.09 28.76 -40.95
N LEU A 153 -19.09 28.00 -41.43
CA LEU A 153 -18.37 28.34 -42.66
C LEU A 153 -19.25 28.32 -43.92
N SER A 154 -20.32 27.52 -43.95
CA SER A 154 -21.20 27.41 -45.12
C SER A 154 -22.35 28.41 -45.12
N THR A 155 -22.85 28.80 -43.94
CA THR A 155 -24.03 29.65 -43.80
C THR A 155 -23.72 31.06 -43.29
N GLY A 156 -22.56 31.26 -42.67
CA GLY A 156 -22.22 32.49 -41.95
C GLY A 156 -23.07 32.73 -40.70
N ALA A 157 -23.85 31.74 -40.27
CA ALA A 157 -24.76 31.84 -39.12
C ALA A 157 -24.42 30.78 -38.07
N PRO A 158 -24.62 31.06 -36.77
CA PRO A 158 -24.36 30.10 -35.70
C PRO A 158 -25.35 28.95 -35.73
N VAL A 159 -24.91 27.74 -35.38
CA VAL A 159 -25.77 26.56 -35.30
C VAL A 159 -26.82 26.71 -34.18
N PRO A 160 -28.13 26.56 -34.48
CA PRO A 160 -29.14 26.56 -33.42
C PRO A 160 -28.92 25.44 -32.41
N TYR A 161 -29.02 25.74 -31.11
CA TYR A 161 -28.92 24.77 -30.01
C TYR A 161 -27.58 24.02 -29.88
N TRP A 162 -26.50 24.47 -30.54
CA TRP A 162 -25.17 23.88 -30.34
C TRP A 162 -24.73 23.78 -28.88
N PRO A 163 -25.09 24.72 -27.96
CA PRO A 163 -24.69 24.61 -26.56
C PRO A 163 -25.29 23.38 -25.85
N VAL A 164 -26.50 22.96 -26.23
CA VAL A 164 -27.16 21.77 -25.65
C VAL A 164 -26.42 20.52 -26.07
N ALA A 165 -26.08 20.42 -27.36
CA ALA A 165 -25.28 19.32 -27.88
C ALA A 165 -23.90 19.26 -27.24
N ALA A 166 -23.27 20.43 -26.99
CA ALA A 166 -21.98 20.53 -26.32
C ALA A 166 -22.06 19.99 -24.88
N LEU A 167 -23.10 20.35 -24.11
CA LEU A 167 -23.29 19.82 -22.76
C LEU A 167 -23.43 18.29 -22.73
N LEU A 168 -24.19 17.71 -23.67
CA LEU A 168 -24.32 16.26 -23.78
C LEU A 168 -22.99 15.58 -24.13
N ALA A 169 -22.23 16.15 -25.07
CA ALA A 169 -20.91 15.65 -25.44
C ALA A 169 -19.90 15.74 -24.27
N VAL A 170 -19.95 16.83 -23.50
CA VAL A 170 -19.15 17.00 -22.28
C VAL A 170 -19.54 15.96 -21.23
N LEU A 171 -20.84 15.67 -21.04
CA LEU A 171 -21.28 14.64 -20.09
C LEU A 171 -20.69 13.26 -20.44
N VAL A 172 -20.71 12.90 -21.73
CA VAL A 172 -20.09 11.65 -22.22
C VAL A 172 -18.58 11.65 -21.93
N ASP A 173 -17.88 12.76 -22.21
CA ASP A 173 -16.46 12.89 -21.88
C ASP A 173 -16.19 12.65 -20.38
N PHE A 174 -16.94 13.30 -19.49
CA PHE A 174 -16.78 13.13 -18.05
C PHE A 174 -17.02 11.69 -17.60
N MET A 175 -18.08 11.04 -18.11
CA MET A 175 -18.38 9.65 -17.78
C MET A 175 -17.26 8.69 -18.23
N VAL A 176 -16.79 8.83 -19.47
CA VAL A 176 -15.73 7.97 -20.01
C VAL A 176 -14.40 8.22 -19.31
N THR A 177 -14.07 9.49 -19.03
CA THR A 177 -12.87 9.87 -18.30
C THR A 177 -12.89 9.31 -16.87
N ALA A 178 -14.01 9.42 -16.16
CA ALA A 178 -14.18 8.84 -14.82
C ALA A 178 -13.99 7.32 -14.85
N GLY A 179 -14.59 6.62 -15.82
CA GLY A 179 -14.40 5.18 -16.02
C GLY A 179 -12.93 4.79 -16.26
N GLY A 180 -12.21 5.57 -17.08
CA GLY A 180 -10.79 5.37 -17.33
C GLY A 180 -9.91 5.55 -16.08
N VAL A 181 -10.18 6.58 -15.27
CA VAL A 181 -9.50 6.82 -14.00
C VAL A 181 -9.78 5.69 -13.00
N ILE A 182 -11.04 5.27 -12.87
CA ILE A 182 -11.43 4.16 -11.97
C ILE A 182 -10.73 2.87 -12.38
N ASN A 183 -10.71 2.53 -13.68
CA ASN A 183 -10.02 1.34 -14.15
C ASN A 183 -8.51 1.39 -13.87
N GLY A 184 -7.89 2.57 -14.06
CA GLY A 184 -6.50 2.81 -13.69
C GLY A 184 -6.24 2.56 -12.20
N TYR A 185 -7.10 3.11 -11.33
CA TYR A 185 -7.01 2.92 -9.88
C TYR A 185 -7.17 1.45 -9.48
N LEU A 186 -8.15 0.74 -10.04
CA LEU A 186 -8.39 -0.67 -9.74
C LEU A 186 -7.22 -1.57 -10.17
N THR A 187 -6.60 -1.26 -11.31
CA THR A 187 -5.41 -1.99 -11.79
C THR A 187 -4.27 -1.86 -10.78
N VAL A 188 -3.96 -0.63 -10.35
CA VAL A 188 -2.90 -0.38 -9.36
C VAL A 188 -3.21 -1.03 -8.01
N LYS A 189 -4.48 -1.00 -7.60
CA LYS A 189 -4.91 -1.63 -6.35
C LYS A 189 -4.66 -3.15 -6.39
N ARG A 190 -4.99 -3.82 -7.49
CA ARG A 190 -4.76 -5.27 -7.66
C ARG A 190 -3.28 -5.62 -7.59
N GLU A 191 -2.43 -4.92 -8.34
CA GLU A 191 -0.97 -5.13 -8.33
C GLU A 191 -0.39 -4.97 -6.91
N ARG A 192 -0.90 -3.98 -6.15
CA ARG A 192 -0.49 -3.80 -4.75
C ARG A 192 -0.97 -4.96 -3.89
N ASP A 193 -2.25 -5.32 -3.97
CA ASP A 193 -2.82 -6.34 -3.09
C ASP A 193 -2.15 -7.72 -3.33
N GLU A 194 -1.78 -8.05 -4.57
CA GLU A 194 -0.96 -9.22 -4.92
C GLU A 194 0.43 -9.17 -4.27
N ALA A 195 1.15 -8.06 -4.41
CA ALA A 195 2.47 -7.91 -3.79
C ALA A 195 2.42 -7.99 -2.25
N TRP A 196 1.34 -7.53 -1.62
CA TRP A 196 1.14 -7.65 -0.19
C TRP A 196 0.84 -9.08 0.25
N ALA A 197 0.12 -9.85 -0.58
CA ALA A 197 -0.12 -11.27 -0.33
C ALA A 197 1.19 -12.06 -0.35
N ASP A 198 2.05 -11.85 -1.35
CA ASP A 198 3.35 -12.52 -1.48
C ASP A 198 4.26 -12.25 -0.27
N VAL A 199 4.33 -10.99 0.18
CA VAL A 199 5.12 -10.60 1.35
C VAL A 199 4.56 -11.22 2.64
N SER A 200 3.24 -11.31 2.76
CA SER A 200 2.60 -11.95 3.90
C SER A 200 2.86 -13.45 3.92
N GLU A 201 2.77 -14.11 2.76
CA GLU A 201 3.04 -15.54 2.63
C GLU A 201 4.50 -15.87 2.95
N ALA A 202 5.44 -15.08 2.42
CA ALA A 202 6.87 -15.21 2.75
C ALA A 202 7.14 -15.00 4.25
N ARG A 203 6.49 -14.02 4.89
CA ARG A 203 6.61 -13.80 6.35
C ARG A 203 6.02 -14.94 7.17
N ILE A 204 4.92 -15.54 6.73
CA ILE A 204 4.27 -16.67 7.41
C ILE A 204 5.05 -17.98 7.22
N ALA A 205 5.82 -18.11 6.13
CA ALA A 205 6.62 -19.29 5.82
C ALA A 205 7.88 -19.47 6.69
N VAL A 206 8.32 -18.44 7.44
CA VAL A 206 9.51 -18.54 8.29
C VAL A 206 9.15 -19.24 9.60
N ALA A 207 9.60 -20.49 9.77
CA ALA A 207 9.45 -21.28 11.00
C ALA A 207 10.59 -21.04 12.02
N THR A 208 11.51 -20.14 11.71
CA THR A 208 12.68 -19.78 12.53
C THR A 208 12.57 -18.35 13.06
N ASP A 209 13.21 -18.10 14.21
CA ASP A 209 13.38 -16.77 14.76
C ASP A 209 14.56 -16.08 14.05
N PRO A 210 14.39 -14.85 13.51
CA PRO A 210 15.43 -14.20 12.72
C PRO A 210 16.65 -13.74 13.52
N LEU A 211 16.54 -13.60 14.85
CA LEU A 211 17.67 -13.21 15.70
C LEU A 211 18.47 -14.44 16.13
N THR A 212 17.78 -15.44 16.65
CA THR A 212 18.41 -16.59 17.33
C THR A 212 18.59 -17.83 16.44
N GLU A 213 17.98 -17.83 15.24
CA GLU A 213 17.99 -18.90 14.24
C GLU A 213 17.44 -20.27 14.72
N ILE A 214 16.92 -20.36 15.95
CA ILE A 214 16.13 -21.51 16.41
C ILE A 214 14.69 -21.40 15.93
N ALA A 215 13.86 -22.40 16.19
CA ALA A 215 12.46 -22.33 15.79
C ALA A 215 11.75 -21.14 16.46
N ASN A 216 10.80 -20.51 15.77
CA ASN A 216 9.90 -19.57 16.42
C ASN A 216 8.66 -20.30 16.97
N ARG A 217 7.73 -19.57 17.60
CA ARG A 217 6.45 -20.14 18.09
C ARG A 217 5.71 -21.01 17.05
N ARG A 218 5.79 -20.66 15.76
CA ARG A 218 5.18 -21.45 14.67
C ARG A 218 6.00 -22.71 14.37
N GLY A 219 7.32 -22.62 14.30
CA GLY A 219 8.21 -23.77 14.14
C GLY A 219 8.04 -24.80 15.26
N LEU A 220 7.87 -24.34 16.51
CA LEU A 220 7.53 -25.19 17.65
C LEU A 220 6.21 -25.93 17.47
N ALA A 221 5.16 -25.23 17.03
CA ALA A 221 3.84 -25.81 16.79
C ALA A 221 3.84 -26.85 15.67
N LEU A 222 4.61 -26.60 14.59
CA LEU A 222 4.81 -27.56 13.52
C LEU A 222 5.54 -28.80 14.04
N ARG A 223 6.64 -28.62 14.78
CA ARG A 223 7.40 -29.73 15.36
C ARG A 223 6.60 -30.59 16.33
N PHE A 224 5.78 -29.96 17.18
CA PHE A 224 4.96 -30.67 18.17
C PHE A 224 3.89 -31.57 17.52
N ARG A 225 3.38 -31.17 16.35
CA ARG A 225 2.31 -31.88 15.63
C ARG A 225 2.82 -32.83 14.55
N ASP A 226 4.11 -32.83 14.27
CA ASP A 226 4.69 -33.58 13.18
C ASP A 226 4.69 -35.09 13.47
N PRO A 227 3.90 -35.90 12.74
CA PRO A 227 3.83 -37.34 12.96
C PRO A 227 5.12 -38.07 12.54
N ALA A 228 6.02 -37.43 11.80
CA ALA A 228 7.32 -38.01 11.43
C ALA A 228 8.31 -38.03 12.61
N HIS A 229 8.02 -37.31 13.68
CA HIS A 229 8.86 -37.25 14.88
C HIS A 229 8.17 -37.96 16.05
N PRO A 230 8.94 -38.60 16.95
CA PRO A 230 8.37 -39.13 18.18
C PRO A 230 7.71 -37.98 18.95
N ARG A 231 6.63 -38.29 19.67
CA ARG A 231 6.02 -37.30 20.56
C ARG A 231 7.04 -36.92 21.64
N PRO A 232 7.22 -35.63 21.96
CA PRO A 232 8.11 -35.24 23.06
C PRO A 232 7.64 -35.86 24.37
N ALA A 233 8.59 -36.25 25.21
CA ALA A 233 8.32 -36.77 26.55
C ALA A 233 7.95 -35.63 27.51
N ALA A 234 8.58 -34.46 27.33
CA ALA A 234 8.35 -33.29 28.15
C ALA A 234 8.51 -31.98 27.38
N LEU A 235 8.04 -30.91 28.00
CA LEU A 235 8.19 -29.53 27.54
C LEU A 235 8.70 -28.68 28.70
N ALA A 236 9.72 -27.87 28.45
CA ALA A 236 10.22 -26.87 29.40
C ALA A 236 9.97 -25.46 28.84
N VAL A 237 9.35 -24.60 29.65
CA VAL A 237 9.31 -23.15 29.40
C VAL A 237 10.44 -22.53 30.20
N ILE A 238 11.28 -21.74 29.54
CA ILE A 238 12.52 -21.19 30.08
C ILE A 238 12.51 -19.68 29.88
N ASP A 239 12.96 -18.95 30.89
CA ASP A 239 13.05 -17.50 30.87
C ASP A 239 14.34 -17.04 31.55
N CYS A 240 15.04 -16.10 30.93
CA CYS A 240 16.31 -15.58 31.42
C CYS A 240 16.10 -14.64 32.61
N ASP A 241 16.73 -14.96 33.74
CA ASP A 241 16.53 -14.21 34.97
C ASP A 241 17.11 -12.80 34.86
N HIS A 242 16.31 -11.80 35.21
CA HIS A 242 16.71 -10.39 35.21
C HIS A 242 17.21 -9.86 33.85
N PHE A 243 16.77 -10.43 32.73
CA PHE A 243 17.23 -10.02 31.39
C PHE A 243 17.01 -8.52 31.10
N LYS A 244 15.90 -7.94 31.58
CA LYS A 244 15.68 -6.48 31.51
C LYS A 244 16.85 -5.66 32.08
N ARG A 245 17.48 -6.12 33.17
CA ARG A 245 18.64 -5.44 33.78
C ARG A 245 19.85 -5.44 32.85
N ILE A 246 20.02 -6.48 32.03
CA ILE A 246 21.07 -6.54 31.02
C ILE A 246 20.83 -5.46 29.96
N ASN A 247 19.61 -5.38 29.41
CA ASN A 247 19.24 -4.33 28.47
C ASN A 247 19.43 -2.92 29.06
N ASP A 248 19.01 -2.72 30.31
CA ASP A 248 19.09 -1.42 30.98
C ASP A 248 20.56 -1.00 31.25
N MET A 249 21.48 -1.96 31.46
CA MET A 249 22.89 -1.68 31.76
C MET A 249 23.80 -1.62 30.54
N PHE A 250 23.57 -2.45 29.53
CA PHE A 250 24.47 -2.65 28.39
C PHE A 250 23.85 -2.28 27.04
N GLY A 251 22.54 -2.01 27.01
CA GLY A 251 21.80 -1.70 25.78
C GLY A 251 21.22 -2.94 25.11
N HIS A 252 20.36 -2.69 24.12
CA HIS A 252 19.63 -3.76 23.41
C HIS A 252 20.54 -4.63 22.54
N ASP A 253 21.63 -4.08 21.99
CA ASP A 253 22.56 -4.84 21.14
C ASP A 253 23.23 -5.98 21.93
N THR A 254 23.74 -5.68 23.14
CA THR A 254 24.28 -6.73 24.04
C THR A 254 23.17 -7.68 24.53
N GLY A 255 21.95 -7.19 24.72
CA GLY A 255 20.79 -8.05 25.02
C GLY A 255 20.52 -9.07 23.91
N ASP A 256 20.59 -8.64 22.65
CA ASP A 256 20.44 -9.49 21.48
C ASP A 256 21.56 -10.54 21.39
N GLU A 257 22.81 -10.17 21.69
CA GLU A 257 23.92 -11.13 21.80
C GLU A 257 23.70 -12.18 22.89
N VAL A 258 23.17 -11.77 24.06
CA VAL A 258 22.80 -12.71 25.12
C VAL A 258 21.72 -13.67 24.65
N LEU A 259 20.69 -13.20 23.93
CA LEU A 259 19.63 -14.07 23.41
C LEU A 259 20.15 -15.09 22.39
N ILE A 260 21.10 -14.68 21.55
CA ILE A 260 21.79 -15.58 20.61
C ILE A 260 22.55 -16.66 21.39
N ALA A 261 23.35 -16.26 22.40
CA ALA A 261 24.11 -17.19 23.22
C ALA A 261 23.20 -18.15 24.03
N VAL A 262 22.07 -17.68 24.53
CA VAL A 262 21.04 -18.52 25.18
C VAL A 262 20.54 -19.57 24.18
N ALA A 263 20.12 -19.15 22.99
CA ALA A 263 19.61 -20.06 21.98
C ALA A 263 20.61 -21.12 21.54
N GLU A 264 21.90 -20.79 21.51
CA GLU A 264 22.97 -21.76 21.25
C GLU A 264 23.17 -22.73 22.42
N GLY A 265 23.11 -22.27 23.67
CA GLY A 265 23.17 -23.14 24.85
C GLY A 265 22.02 -24.15 24.92
N LEU A 266 20.86 -23.78 24.36
CA LEU A 266 19.68 -24.65 24.27
C LEU A 266 19.81 -25.79 23.24
N LYS A 267 20.77 -25.71 22.29
CA LYS A 267 20.95 -26.74 21.25
C LYS A 267 21.65 -27.97 21.86
N GLN A 268 20.87 -28.98 22.20
CA GLN A 268 21.36 -30.27 22.73
C GLN A 268 20.77 -31.44 21.93
N GLU A 269 21.40 -32.61 21.99
CA GLU A 269 20.81 -33.83 21.43
C GLU A 269 19.49 -34.16 22.15
N ASN A 270 18.52 -34.71 21.40
CA ASN A 270 17.17 -35.03 21.90
C ASN A 270 16.39 -33.81 22.43
N VAL A 271 16.72 -32.62 21.94
CA VAL A 271 16.07 -31.36 22.30
C VAL A 271 15.69 -30.57 21.05
N PHE A 272 14.52 -29.95 21.05
CA PHE A 272 14.11 -29.00 20.02
C PHE A 272 13.77 -27.64 20.65
N PRO A 273 14.68 -26.66 20.56
CA PRO A 273 14.47 -25.34 21.14
C PRO A 273 13.68 -24.42 20.20
N ALA A 274 12.86 -23.55 20.79
CA ALA A 274 12.17 -22.49 20.10
C ALA A 274 12.12 -21.21 20.95
N ARG A 275 12.13 -20.06 20.28
CA ARG A 275 11.87 -18.76 20.89
C ARG A 275 10.40 -18.40 20.75
N GLN A 276 9.73 -18.21 21.88
CA GLN A 276 8.30 -17.92 21.95
C GLN A 276 8.02 -16.40 21.90
N GLY A 277 8.90 -15.61 22.50
CA GLY A 277 8.77 -14.16 22.65
C GLY A 277 10.12 -13.48 22.94
N GLY A 278 10.10 -12.35 23.65
CA GLY A 278 11.29 -11.54 23.96
C GLY A 278 12.43 -12.35 24.56
N GLU A 279 12.31 -12.71 25.84
CA GLU A 279 13.29 -13.51 26.60
C GLU A 279 12.79 -14.93 26.94
N GLU A 280 11.65 -15.31 26.35
CA GLU A 280 10.95 -16.58 26.60
C GLU A 280 11.28 -17.64 25.56
N PHE A 281 11.77 -18.78 26.03
CA PHE A 281 12.12 -19.94 25.25
C PHE A 281 11.27 -21.14 25.65
N VAL A 282 10.98 -22.01 24.67
CA VAL A 282 10.31 -23.27 24.91
C VAL A 282 11.10 -24.38 24.28
N VAL A 283 11.23 -25.47 25.01
CA VAL A 283 12.07 -26.60 24.63
C VAL A 283 11.25 -27.87 24.66
N LEU A 284 11.17 -28.57 23.52
CA LEU A 284 10.64 -29.94 23.48
C LEU A 284 11.77 -30.92 23.78
N ILE A 285 11.51 -31.87 24.68
CA ILE A 285 12.51 -32.83 25.15
C ILE A 285 12.04 -34.24 24.82
N TYR A 286 12.94 -35.03 24.24
CA TYR A 286 12.68 -36.41 23.82
C TYR A 286 13.49 -37.39 24.70
N GLY A 287 12.90 -38.55 24.98
CA GLY A 287 13.53 -39.61 25.78
C GLY A 287 13.07 -39.66 27.25
N GLU A 288 13.41 -40.75 27.93
CA GLU A 288 12.93 -41.05 29.29
C GLU A 288 13.62 -40.21 30.38
N ASP A 289 14.86 -39.77 30.15
CA ASP A 289 15.65 -38.95 31.10
C ASP A 289 15.38 -37.43 30.93
N TYR A 290 14.14 -37.08 30.62
CA TYR A 290 13.77 -35.70 30.24
C TYR A 290 14.02 -34.69 31.36
N GLN A 291 13.94 -35.10 32.63
CA GLN A 291 14.15 -34.21 33.78
C GLN A 291 15.61 -33.77 33.88
N ARG A 292 16.54 -34.72 33.76
CA ARG A 292 17.98 -34.43 33.80
C ARG A 292 18.41 -33.63 32.57
N LEU A 293 17.88 -33.97 31.40
CA LEU A 293 18.16 -33.24 30.17
C LEU A 293 17.65 -31.79 30.26
N ALA A 294 16.46 -31.57 30.82
CA ALA A 294 15.92 -30.22 31.02
C ALA A 294 16.82 -29.37 31.94
N GLU A 295 17.28 -29.92 33.06
CA GLU A 295 18.19 -29.19 33.97
C GLU A 295 19.56 -28.96 33.32
N THR A 296 20.04 -29.91 32.52
CA THR A 296 21.28 -29.76 31.74
C THR A 296 21.15 -28.59 30.78
N VAL A 297 20.08 -28.55 29.97
CA VAL A 297 19.77 -27.47 29.03
C VAL A 297 19.69 -26.12 29.75
N ARG A 298 19.02 -26.05 30.91
CA ARG A 298 18.92 -24.81 31.70
C ARG A 298 20.30 -24.32 32.16
N ARG A 299 21.16 -25.19 32.69
CA ARG A 299 22.52 -24.84 33.13
C ARG A 299 23.44 -24.46 31.97
N GLN A 300 23.26 -25.06 30.80
CA GLN A 300 24.05 -24.73 29.61
C GLN A 300 23.83 -23.29 29.13
N ILE A 301 22.70 -22.66 29.44
CA ILE A 301 22.49 -21.24 29.16
C ILE A 301 23.55 -20.39 29.84
N THR A 302 23.78 -20.61 31.14
CA THR A 302 24.75 -19.81 31.92
C THR A 302 26.17 -19.99 31.41
N LEU A 303 26.55 -21.21 31.04
CA LEU A 303 27.86 -21.50 30.47
C LEU A 303 28.02 -20.84 29.09
N SER A 304 27.01 -20.97 28.22
CA SER A 304 27.04 -20.41 26.87
C SER A 304 27.13 -18.88 26.88
N VAL A 305 26.33 -18.21 27.71
CA VAL A 305 26.38 -16.75 27.83
C VAL A 305 27.72 -16.28 28.40
N LEU A 306 28.24 -16.96 29.43
CA LEU A 306 29.54 -16.63 30.02
C LEU A 306 30.69 -16.75 29.01
N GLU A 307 30.64 -17.75 28.12
CA GLU A 307 31.66 -17.98 27.08
C GLU A 307 31.55 -16.95 25.95
N LYS A 308 30.33 -16.63 25.52
CA LYS A 308 30.10 -15.89 24.27
C LYS A 308 29.88 -14.40 24.44
N VAL A 309 29.49 -13.95 25.63
CA VAL A 309 29.20 -12.53 25.92
C VAL A 309 30.03 -12.08 27.14
N PRO A 310 31.37 -11.98 27.01
CA PRO A 310 32.26 -11.65 28.13
C PRO A 310 32.05 -10.22 28.68
N GLU A 311 31.30 -9.38 27.96
CA GLU A 311 30.94 -8.02 28.36
C GLU A 311 29.97 -7.99 29.55
N VAL A 312 29.22 -9.08 29.78
CA VAL A 312 28.33 -9.23 30.93
C VAL A 312 29.12 -9.91 32.07
N PRO A 313 29.57 -9.18 33.11
CA PRO A 313 30.55 -9.67 34.07
C PRO A 313 29.94 -10.51 35.20
N PHE A 314 28.70 -10.98 35.03
CA PHE A 314 27.96 -11.77 36.02
C PHE A 314 27.25 -12.94 35.32
N PRO A 315 27.02 -14.06 36.03
CA PRO A 315 26.36 -15.21 35.43
C PRO A 315 24.91 -14.86 35.05
N VAL A 316 24.57 -15.09 33.78
CA VAL A 316 23.19 -15.01 33.28
C VAL A 316 22.52 -16.36 33.52
N THR A 317 21.65 -16.40 34.52
CA THR A 317 20.90 -17.61 34.89
C THR A 317 19.55 -17.64 34.19
N ALA A 318 18.92 -18.81 34.20
CA ALA A 318 17.57 -18.98 33.70
C ALA A 318 16.74 -19.84 34.66
N SER A 319 15.48 -19.47 34.80
CA SER A 319 14.47 -20.27 35.49
C SER A 319 13.69 -21.10 34.47
N ALA A 320 13.29 -22.31 34.87
CA ALA A 320 12.56 -23.22 33.98
C ALA A 320 11.36 -23.89 34.68
N GLY A 321 10.26 -23.99 33.95
CA GLY A 321 9.09 -24.78 34.32
C GLY A 321 8.95 -25.99 33.41
N LEU A 322 9.05 -27.19 33.98
CA LEU A 322 9.01 -28.46 33.25
C LEU A 322 7.65 -29.14 33.41
N THR A 323 7.10 -29.70 32.34
CA THR A 323 5.94 -30.58 32.39
C THR A 323 6.12 -31.80 31.50
N GLU A 324 5.59 -32.93 31.93
CA GLU A 324 5.38 -34.08 31.04
C GLU A 324 4.36 -33.73 29.95
N VAL A 325 4.57 -34.26 28.74
CA VAL A 325 3.65 -34.14 27.60
C VAL A 325 2.81 -35.42 27.50
N ARG A 326 1.50 -35.29 27.70
CA ARG A 326 0.55 -36.41 27.69
C ARG A 326 0.03 -36.67 26.27
N SER A 327 -0.51 -37.87 26.05
CA SER A 327 -1.07 -38.29 24.75
C SER A 327 -2.21 -37.40 24.22
N ASN A 328 -2.97 -36.79 25.12
CA ASN A 328 -4.10 -35.90 24.76
C ASN A 328 -3.74 -34.41 24.82
N ASP A 329 -2.47 -34.07 25.05
CA ASP A 329 -2.07 -32.67 25.12
C ASP A 329 -2.05 -31.98 23.75
N THR A 330 -2.44 -30.72 23.79
CA THR A 330 -2.10 -29.73 22.77
C THR A 330 -0.81 -29.01 23.18
N LEU A 331 -0.13 -28.35 22.25
CA LEU A 331 1.03 -27.52 22.59
C LEU A 331 0.64 -26.46 23.64
N ASP A 332 -0.49 -25.78 23.46
CA ASP A 332 -0.94 -24.73 24.37
C ASP A 332 -1.24 -25.26 25.79
N SER A 333 -1.81 -26.46 25.92
CA SER A 333 -2.07 -27.06 27.24
C SER A 333 -0.78 -27.47 27.96
N ALA A 334 0.24 -27.93 27.23
CA ALA A 334 1.55 -28.24 27.81
C ALA A 334 2.31 -26.96 28.19
N VAL A 335 2.37 -25.96 27.30
CA VAL A 335 3.00 -24.66 27.58
C VAL A 335 2.40 -24.03 28.83
N LYS A 336 1.07 -24.01 28.96
CA LYS A 336 0.40 -23.44 30.13
C LYS A 336 0.87 -24.06 31.46
N ARG A 337 1.03 -25.39 31.52
CA ARG A 337 1.53 -26.06 32.73
C ARG A 337 3.01 -25.75 32.98
N GLY A 338 3.80 -25.65 31.92
CA GLY A 338 5.19 -25.21 31.99
C GLY A 338 5.29 -23.77 32.54
N ASP A 339 4.45 -22.85 32.06
CA ASP A 339 4.39 -21.46 32.53
C ASP A 339 4.06 -21.39 34.04
N GLU A 340 3.08 -22.17 34.49
CA GLU A 340 2.69 -22.22 35.91
C GLU A 340 3.86 -22.74 36.79
N ALA A 341 4.63 -23.72 36.30
CA ALA A 341 5.83 -24.20 36.99
C ALA A 341 7.00 -23.19 36.93
N LEU A 342 7.16 -22.47 35.82
CA LEU A 342 8.17 -21.43 35.64
C LEU A 342 7.90 -20.25 36.58
N TYR A 343 6.64 -19.85 36.71
CA TYR A 343 6.22 -18.81 37.64
C TYR A 343 6.63 -19.17 39.07
N ALA A 344 6.36 -20.41 39.50
CA ALA A 344 6.79 -20.88 40.81
C ALA A 344 8.32 -20.93 40.96
N ALA A 345 9.07 -21.25 39.89
CA ALA A 345 10.53 -21.24 39.91
C ALA A 345 11.07 -19.83 40.15
N LYS A 346 10.46 -18.82 39.53
CA LYS A 346 10.81 -17.41 39.74
C LYS A 346 10.48 -16.93 41.17
N ASP A 347 9.35 -17.34 41.72
CA ASP A 347 8.94 -17.00 43.10
C ASP A 347 9.80 -17.72 44.15
N ALA A 348 10.25 -18.94 43.87
CA ALA A 348 11.08 -19.72 44.78
C ALA A 348 12.57 -19.33 44.78
N GLY A 349 12.95 -18.24 44.11
CA GLY A 349 14.32 -17.70 44.16
C GLY A 349 15.10 -17.70 42.85
N ARG A 350 14.48 -18.06 41.71
CA ARG A 350 15.12 -18.11 40.37
C ARG A 350 16.26 -19.13 40.25
N ASP A 351 16.94 -19.16 39.11
CA ASP A 351 18.07 -20.07 38.80
C ASP A 351 17.77 -21.55 39.08
N GLN A 352 16.55 -21.98 38.79
CA GLN A 352 16.09 -23.33 39.11
C GLN A 352 15.06 -23.86 38.13
N LEU A 353 14.97 -25.18 38.08
CA LEU A 353 13.94 -25.90 37.37
C LEU A 353 12.93 -26.49 38.34
N LEU A 354 11.65 -26.17 38.14
CA LEU A 354 10.54 -26.80 38.87
C LEU A 354 9.71 -27.67 37.94
N LEU A 355 9.34 -28.86 38.42
CA LEU A 355 8.45 -29.77 37.72
C LEU A 355 6.99 -29.50 38.12
N TRP A 356 6.13 -29.37 37.12
CA TRP A 356 4.68 -29.31 37.29
C TRP A 356 4.14 -30.60 37.94
N GLN A 357 3.24 -30.45 38.91
CA GLN A 357 2.56 -31.56 39.56
C GLN A 357 1.04 -31.39 39.51
N ASP A 358 0.30 -32.48 39.27
CA ASP A 358 -1.16 -32.45 39.29
C ASP A 358 -1.72 -32.32 40.71
N GLY A 359 -2.71 -31.44 40.90
CA GLY A 359 -3.52 -31.34 42.13
C GLY A 359 -3.79 -29.90 42.56
N LYS A 360 -4.96 -29.65 43.19
CA LYS A 360 -5.46 -28.30 43.52
C LYS A 360 -4.57 -27.49 44.49
N HIS A 361 -3.57 -28.09 45.12
CA HIS A 361 -2.61 -27.46 46.05
C HIS A 361 -1.17 -28.00 45.90
N SER A 362 -0.82 -28.60 44.75
CA SER A 362 0.49 -29.19 44.55
C SER A 362 1.51 -28.10 44.23
N GLN A 363 2.40 -27.76 45.17
CA GLN A 363 3.51 -26.85 44.88
C GLN A 363 4.48 -27.54 43.91
N PRO A 364 4.97 -26.85 42.88
CA PRO A 364 5.98 -27.39 41.97
C PRO A 364 7.22 -27.85 42.76
N ARG A 365 7.78 -29.00 42.39
CA ARG A 365 8.90 -29.62 43.13
C ARG A 365 10.22 -29.30 42.46
N LEU A 366 11.22 -28.96 43.28
CA LEU A 366 12.62 -28.88 42.88
C LEU A 366 13.10 -30.21 42.31
N VAL A 367 13.68 -30.17 41.12
CA VAL A 367 14.40 -31.31 40.55
C VAL A 367 15.80 -31.33 41.17
N HIS A 368 16.03 -32.23 42.13
CA HIS A 368 17.33 -32.41 42.79
C HIS A 368 18.22 -33.42 42.05
N GLY A 369 19.49 -33.06 41.80
CA GLY A 369 20.53 -33.92 41.19
C GLY A 369 20.50 -33.88 39.66
N VAL A 370 21.62 -33.73 38.95
CA VAL A 370 22.99 -34.24 39.20
C VAL A 370 24.01 -33.13 39.40
#